data_AF-A0A9E3D857-F1
#
_entry.id   AF-A0A9E3D857-F1
#
_cell.length_a   1.000
_cell.length_b   1.000
_cell.length_c   1.000
_cell.angle_alpha   90.00
_cell.angle_beta   90.00
_cell.angle_gamma   90.00
#
_symmetry.space_group_name_H-M   'P 1'
#
loop_
_entity.id
_entity.type
_entity.pdbx_description
1 polymer ?
#
loop_
_entity_poly.entity_id
_entity_poly.type
_entity_poly.pdbx_seq_one_letter_code
_entity_poly.pdbx_strand_id
1 'polypeptide(L)' 'MSALCALAATLFCATSLRAAATNWPLFGFDPARSSFNSSERTLTVGNVHRLHERWQISLGAVA' A
#
# COMPACT_ATOMS: atom_id res chain seq x y z
N MET A 1 26.48 31.22 20.55
CA MET A 1 25.59 30.04 20.41
C MET A 1 25.16 29.95 18.96
N SER A 2 25.51 28.93 18.18
CA SER A 2 24.82 28.60 16.90
C SER A 2 25.32 27.34 16.18
N ALA A 3 26.40 26.68 16.63
CA ALA A 3 26.84 25.42 16.02
C ALA A 3 25.88 24.23 16.30
N LEU A 4 24.97 24.36 17.30
CA LEU A 4 23.96 23.34 17.59
C LEU A 4 22.82 23.27 16.57
N CYS A 5 22.54 24.37 15.84
CA CYS A 5 21.39 24.40 14.93
C CYS A 5 21.66 23.69 13.60
N ALA A 6 22.92 23.55 13.19
CA ALA A 6 23.28 22.90 11.93
C ALA A 6 23.25 21.36 12.01
N LEU A 7 23.41 20.78 13.21
CA LEU A 7 23.39 19.32 13.40
C LEU A 7 21.96 18.73 13.44
N ALA A 8 20.94 19.56 13.66
CA ALA A 8 19.55 19.11 13.78
C ALA A 8 18.85 18.91 12.42
N ALA A 9 19.41 19.45 11.33
CA ALA A 9 18.76 19.47 10.01
C ALA A 9 19.05 18.23 9.15
N THR A 10 19.96 17.34 9.57
CA THR A 10 20.41 16.19 8.75
C THR A 10 19.76 14.84 9.12
N LEU A 11 18.86 14.78 10.10
CA LEU A 11 18.36 13.50 10.63
C LEU A 11 16.87 13.20 10.42
N PHE A 12 16.08 14.12 9.85
CA PHE A 12 14.78 13.74 9.27
C PHE A 12 14.99 13.17 7.87
N CYS A 13 15.79 12.11 7.79
CA CYS A 13 15.69 11.17 6.68
C CYS A 13 14.25 10.65 6.74
N ALA A 14 13.39 11.18 5.87
CA ALA A 14 12.02 10.74 5.73
C ALA A 14 12.05 9.27 5.32
N THR A 15 12.00 8.38 6.31
CA THR A 15 11.76 6.96 6.11
C THR A 15 10.39 6.84 5.48
N SER A 16 10.37 6.80 4.15
CA SER A 16 9.20 6.38 3.40
C SER A 16 8.96 4.93 3.79
N LEU A 17 8.08 4.68 4.77
CA LEU A 17 7.55 3.34 5.00
C LEU A 17 6.81 2.97 3.71
N ARG A 18 7.50 2.24 2.83
CA ARG A 18 6.85 1.61 1.69
C ARG A 18 5.85 0.65 2.30
N ALA A 19 4.56 0.96 2.19
CA ALA A 19 3.52 -0.01 2.51
C ALA A 19 3.85 -1.26 1.70
N ALA A 20 4.23 -2.34 2.39
CA ALA A 20 4.45 -3.61 1.74
C ALA A 20 3.12 -4.01 1.11
N ALA A 21 3.11 -4.24 -0.21
CA ALA A 21 1.94 -4.79 -0.85
C ALA A 21 1.61 -6.12 -0.16
N THR A 22 0.36 -6.30 0.25
CA THR A 22 -0.07 -7.59 0.80
C THR A 22 0.02 -8.63 -0.32
N ASN A 23 0.75 -9.72 -0.08
CA ASN A 23 0.82 -10.83 -1.01
C ASN A 23 -0.50 -11.61 -1.00
N TRP A 24 -0.94 -12.06 -2.19
CA TRP A 24 -2.14 -12.87 -2.36
C TRP A 24 -1.79 -14.25 -2.96
N PRO A 25 -1.05 -15.10 -2.22
CA PRO A 25 -0.52 -16.35 -2.78
C PRO A 25 -1.59 -17.44 -2.97
N LEU A 26 -2.71 -17.33 -2.26
CA LEU A 26 -3.76 -18.34 -2.22
C LEU A 26 -5.07 -17.75 -2.74
N PHE A 27 -5.76 -18.51 -3.59
CA PHE A 27 -7.11 -18.17 -4.02
C PHE A 27 -8.04 -18.04 -2.80
N GLY A 28 -8.74 -16.90 -2.68
CA GLY A 28 -9.58 -16.61 -1.52
C GLY A 28 -8.84 -16.14 -0.27
N PHE A 29 -7.56 -15.75 -0.38
CA PHE A 29 -6.69 -15.19 0.68
C PHE A 29 -6.20 -16.22 1.72
N ASP A 30 -7.08 -17.08 2.22
CA ASP A 30 -6.81 -18.05 3.28
C ASP A 30 -7.42 -19.45 2.97
N PRO A 31 -7.08 -20.50 3.73
CA PRO A 31 -7.61 -21.86 3.48
C PRO A 31 -9.13 -21.99 3.57
N ALA A 32 -9.81 -21.15 4.36
CA ALA A 32 -11.27 -21.09 4.43
C ALA A 32 -11.88 -20.25 3.29
N ARG A 33 -11.04 -19.63 2.44
CA ARG A 33 -11.42 -18.80 1.29
C ARG A 33 -12.30 -17.62 1.67
N SER A 34 -12.03 -16.98 2.80
CA SER A 34 -12.88 -15.88 3.28
C SER A 34 -12.89 -14.65 2.36
N SER A 35 -11.88 -14.52 1.50
CA SER A 35 -11.64 -13.33 0.66
C SER A 35 -11.43 -12.04 1.46
N PHE A 36 -11.13 -12.14 2.76
CA PHE A 36 -10.91 -11.00 3.64
C PHE A 36 -9.42 -10.74 3.88
N ASN A 37 -8.93 -9.57 3.46
CA ASN A 37 -7.58 -9.12 3.76
C ASN A 37 -7.50 -8.41 5.11
N SER A 38 -7.05 -9.10 6.15
CA SER A 38 -6.87 -8.53 7.50
C SER A 38 -5.75 -7.48 7.61
N SER A 39 -4.89 -7.37 6.60
CA SER A 39 -3.80 -6.40 6.54
C SER A 39 -4.18 -5.07 5.87
N GLU A 40 -5.41 -4.93 5.35
CA GLU A 40 -5.87 -3.69 4.69
C GLU A 40 -5.91 -2.51 5.68
N ARG A 41 -5.29 -1.40 5.29
CA ARG A 41 -5.21 -0.16 6.11
C ARG A 41 -5.41 1.12 5.27
N THR A 42 -5.58 1.00 3.97
CA THR A 42 -5.59 2.11 3.01
C THR A 42 -7.02 2.46 2.60
N LEU A 43 -7.79 1.46 2.20
CA LEU A 43 -9.16 1.64 1.71
C LEU A 43 -10.17 1.54 2.85
N THR A 44 -11.09 2.48 2.90
CA THR A 44 -12.16 2.57 3.90
C THR A 44 -13.48 2.95 3.23
N VAL A 45 -14.59 2.68 3.92
CA VAL A 45 -15.92 3.12 3.49
C VAL A 45 -16.01 4.63 3.24
N GLY A 46 -15.21 5.42 3.95
CA GLY A 46 -15.19 6.88 3.83
C GLY A 46 -14.39 7.41 2.65
N ASN A 47 -13.47 6.62 2.07
CA ASN A 47 -12.58 7.08 1.00
C ASN A 47 -12.71 6.31 -0.33
N VAL A 48 -13.47 5.21 -0.35
CA VAL A 48 -13.64 4.36 -1.55
C VAL A 48 -14.14 5.14 -2.77
N HIS A 49 -14.92 6.21 -2.56
CA HIS A 49 -15.41 7.09 -3.62
C HIS A 49 -14.31 7.84 -4.39
N ARG A 50 -13.06 7.84 -3.90
CA ARG A 50 -11.91 8.49 -4.53
C ARG A 50 -11.09 7.54 -5.40
N LEU A 51 -11.46 6.27 -5.46
CA LEU A 51 -10.81 5.30 -6.33
C LEU A 51 -10.95 5.76 -7.79
N HIS A 52 -9.83 5.71 -8.49
CA HIS A 52 -9.75 5.90 -9.92
C HIS A 52 -8.85 4.82 -10.48
N GLU A 53 -9.06 4.49 -11.75
CA GLU A 53 -8.25 3.51 -12.45
C GLU A 53 -6.78 3.94 -12.45
N ARG A 54 -5.88 3.02 -12.07
CA ARG A 54 -4.43 3.25 -12.14
C ARG A 54 -3.79 2.59 -13.35
N TRP A 55 -4.36 1.49 -13.82
CA TRP A 55 -3.89 0.73 -14.96
C TRP A 55 -5.00 -0.20 -15.45
N GLN A 56 -4.91 -0.56 -16.73
CA GLN A 56 -5.75 -1.55 -17.38
C GLN A 56 -4.88 -2.38 -18.33
N ILE A 57 -5.20 -3.67 -18.46
CA ILE A 57 -4.57 -4.56 -19.43
C ILE A 57 -5.65 -5.29 -20.22
N SER A 58 -5.47 -5.39 -21.54
CA SER A 58 -6.27 -6.28 -22.38
C SER A 58 -5.54 -7.61 -22.50
N LEU A 59 -6.15 -8.67 -21.98
CA LEU A 59 -5.56 -10.01 -22.00
C LEU A 59 -5.79 -10.75 -23.33
N GLY A 60 -6.66 -10.22 -24.21
CA GLY A 60 -7.14 -10.94 -25.39
C GLY A 60 -8.00 -12.16 -25.02
N ALA A 61 -8.23 -13.05 -25.98
CA ALA A 61 -8.85 -14.35 -25.75
C ALA A 61 -7.78 -15.46 -25.77
N VAL A 62 -7.83 -16.36 -24.79
CA VAL A 62 -7.16 -17.66 -24.83
C VAL A 62 -8.27 -18.71 -24.87
N ALA A 63 -8.23 -19.55 -25.91
CA ALA A 63 -9.18 -20.64 -26.14
C ALA A 63 -9.04 -21.78 -25.13
#